data_AF-A0A523N1N4-F1
#
_entry.id   AF-A0A523N1N4-F1
#
_cell.length_a   1.000
_cell.length_b   1.000
_cell.length_c   1.000
_cell.angle_alpha   90.00
_cell.angle_beta   90.00
_cell.angle_gamma   90.00
#
_symmetry.space_group_name_H-M   'P 1'
#
loop_
_entity.id
_entity.type
_entity.pdbx_description
1 polymer ?
#
loop_
_entity_poly.entity_id
_entity_poly.type
_entity_poly.pdbx_seq_one_letter_code
_entity_poly.pdbx_strand_id
1 'polypeptide(L)'
;MRKLVLFTIISVVALCFAASAYAGTLKPGQKTTCNNAKKITLEASGNSSKGDRSNANLVIWKSSTATTIPITLGPAEHNAFKAGAAGAKFAGIRNFHSMGRKKVVLMGQTNFSRGDSIGDISGEVRITNTGTINVNVTCG
;
A
#
# COMPACT_ATOMS: atom_id res chain seq x y z
N MET A 1 12.80 -41.69 -12.38
CA MET A 1 12.00 -41.04 -11.32
C MET A 1 12.60 -39.72 -10.79
N ARG A 2 13.92 -39.63 -10.51
CA ARG A 2 14.54 -38.38 -9.98
C ARG A 2 14.35 -37.13 -10.85
N LYS A 3 14.41 -37.25 -12.18
CA LYS A 3 14.23 -36.11 -13.11
C LYS A 3 12.78 -35.58 -13.12
N LEU A 4 11.79 -36.46 -12.97
CA LEU A 4 10.36 -36.09 -12.90
C LEU A 4 10.04 -35.33 -11.61
N VAL A 5 10.58 -35.77 -10.48
CA VAL A 5 10.40 -35.10 -9.17
C VAL A 5 11.00 -33.68 -9.19
N LEU A 6 12.17 -33.52 -9.81
CA LEU A 6 12.82 -32.21 -9.94
C LEU A 6 11.98 -31.25 -10.80
N PHE A 7 11.42 -31.73 -11.91
CA PHE A 7 10.53 -30.94 -12.77
C PHE A 7 9.25 -30.51 -12.07
N THR A 8 8.63 -31.38 -11.26
CA THR A 8 7.43 -31.02 -10.49
C THR A 8 7.72 -30.03 -9.36
N ILE A 9 8.90 -30.10 -8.73
CA ILE A 9 9.27 -29.13 -7.69
C ILE A 9 9.53 -27.76 -8.33
N ILE A 10 10.23 -27.71 -9.46
CA ILE A 10 10.50 -26.46 -10.18
C ILE A 10 9.20 -25.82 -10.68
N SER A 11 8.24 -26.61 -11.19
CA SER A 11 6.97 -26.07 -11.67
C SER A 11 6.09 -25.54 -10.53
N VAL A 12 6.04 -26.22 -9.39
CA VAL A 12 5.29 -25.76 -8.20
C VAL A 12 5.91 -24.50 -7.61
N VAL A 13 7.25 -24.42 -7.55
CA VAL A 13 7.94 -23.20 -7.10
C VAL A 13 7.68 -22.04 -8.08
N ALA A 14 7.76 -22.27 -9.39
CA ALA A 14 7.45 -21.23 -10.39
C ALA A 14 5.99 -20.74 -10.31
N LEU A 15 5.02 -21.65 -10.09
CA LEU A 15 3.62 -21.30 -9.89
C LEU A 15 3.37 -20.53 -8.58
N CYS A 16 4.08 -20.90 -7.50
CA CYS A 16 3.98 -20.19 -6.22
C CYS A 16 4.59 -18.78 -6.29
N PHE A 17 5.65 -18.56 -7.07
CA PHE A 17 6.22 -17.22 -7.27
C PHE A 17 5.37 -16.33 -8.20
N ALA A 18 4.67 -16.92 -9.17
CA ALA A 18 3.76 -16.17 -10.05
C ALA A 18 2.51 -15.63 -9.34
N ALA A 19 2.14 -16.19 -8.18
CA ALA A 19 0.99 -15.74 -7.39
C ALA A 19 1.23 -14.45 -6.58
N SER A 20 2.49 -14.00 -6.47
CA SER A 20 2.84 -12.74 -5.79
C SER A 20 3.83 -11.95 -6.64
N ALA A 21 3.30 -11.20 -7.60
CA ALA A 21 4.08 -10.30 -8.43
C ALA A 21 4.51 -9.08 -7.60
N TYR A 22 5.75 -9.10 -7.09
CA TYR A 22 6.36 -7.88 -6.59
C TYR A 22 6.45 -6.87 -7.74
N ALA A 23 5.70 -5.78 -7.65
CA ALA A 23 5.60 -4.78 -8.71
C ALA A 23 6.82 -3.84 -8.74
N GLY A 24 7.73 -3.99 -7.77
CA GLY A 24 8.94 -3.19 -7.64
C GLY A 24 8.90 -2.18 -6.49
N THR A 25 10.06 -1.56 -6.28
CA THR A 25 10.19 -0.35 -5.46
C THR A 25 10.04 0.86 -6.36
N LEU A 26 9.01 1.67 -6.11
CA LEU A 26 8.74 2.92 -6.78
C LEU A 26 9.52 4.07 -6.14
N LYS A 27 10.45 4.67 -6.89
CA LYS A 27 11.07 5.95 -6.50
C LYS A 27 10.07 7.11 -6.67
N PRO A 28 10.30 8.26 -6.01
CA PRO A 28 9.55 9.49 -6.27
C PRO A 28 9.37 9.78 -7.78
N GLY A 29 8.15 10.05 -8.20
CA GLY A 29 7.77 10.30 -9.60
C GLY A 29 7.57 9.05 -10.46
N GLN A 30 7.90 7.86 -9.98
CA GLN A 30 7.69 6.63 -10.72
C GLN A 30 6.26 6.10 -10.58
N LYS A 31 5.87 5.28 -11.57
CA LYS A 31 4.57 4.61 -11.63
C LYS A 31 4.74 3.13 -11.93
N THR A 32 3.82 2.32 -11.42
CA THR A 32 3.67 0.90 -11.79
C THR A 32 2.20 0.58 -11.98
N THR A 33 1.91 -0.58 -12.57
CA THR A 33 0.57 -1.06 -12.82
C THR A 33 0.42 -2.47 -12.27
N CYS A 34 -0.65 -2.70 -11.50
CA CYS A 34 -1.11 -4.03 -11.13
C CYS A 34 -2.33 -4.36 -11.98
N ASN A 35 -2.33 -5.51 -12.67
CA ASN A 35 -3.47 -5.97 -13.46
C ASN A 35 -4.12 -7.18 -12.81
N ASN A 36 -5.44 -7.11 -12.61
CA ASN A 36 -6.27 -8.17 -12.04
C ASN A 36 -5.74 -8.70 -10.69
N ALA A 37 -5.20 -7.81 -9.87
CA ALA A 37 -4.72 -8.16 -8.54
C ALA A 37 -5.90 -8.42 -7.60
N LYS A 38 -5.83 -9.49 -6.82
CA LYS A 38 -6.74 -9.75 -5.71
C LYS A 38 -6.33 -8.96 -4.47
N LYS A 39 -5.06 -8.58 -4.38
CA LYS A 39 -4.47 -7.87 -3.27
C LYS A 39 -3.33 -6.97 -3.75
N ILE A 40 -3.36 -5.70 -3.36
CA ILE A 40 -2.24 -4.78 -3.60
C ILE A 40 -1.72 -4.30 -2.25
N THR A 41 -0.46 -4.57 -1.96
CA THR A 41 0.22 -4.05 -0.78
C THR A 41 1.09 -2.87 -1.15
N LEU A 42 0.92 -1.77 -0.41
CA LEU A 42 1.74 -0.58 -0.53
C LEU A 42 2.45 -0.37 0.81
N GLU A 43 3.77 -0.30 0.79
CA GLU A 43 4.58 -0.12 2.00
C GLU A 43 5.61 0.99 1.80
N ALA A 44 5.57 1.99 2.68
CA ALA A 44 6.57 3.04 2.73
C ALA A 44 7.96 2.44 2.98
N SER A 45 8.92 2.78 2.13
CA SER A 45 10.29 2.26 2.17
C SER A 45 11.32 3.40 2.08
N GLY A 46 12.27 3.40 3.01
CA GLY A 46 13.32 4.41 3.08
C GLY A 46 12.91 5.72 3.76
N ASN A 47 13.82 6.70 3.67
CA ASN A 47 13.73 8.00 4.32
C ASN A 47 13.82 9.10 3.27
N SER A 48 13.26 10.27 3.54
CA SER A 48 13.43 11.42 2.65
C SER A 48 14.89 11.83 2.62
N SER A 49 15.41 12.09 1.42
CA SER A 49 16.72 12.69 1.21
C SER A 49 16.84 14.08 1.83
N LYS A 50 15.72 14.72 2.17
CA LYS A 50 15.65 16.00 2.87
C LYS A 50 15.47 15.88 4.40
N GLY A 51 15.39 14.66 4.94
CA GLY A 51 15.33 14.38 6.39
C GLY A 51 14.06 14.83 7.12
N ASP A 52 13.16 15.55 6.46
CA ASP A 52 12.02 16.25 7.05
C ASP A 52 10.68 15.51 6.91
N ARG A 53 10.56 14.60 5.93
CA ARG A 53 9.31 13.93 5.58
C ARG A 53 9.50 12.44 5.40
N SER A 54 9.05 11.64 6.34
CA SER A 54 9.11 10.18 6.23
C SER A 54 7.84 9.60 5.60
N ASN A 55 7.11 10.42 4.85
CA ASN A 55 5.84 10.06 4.24
C ASN A 55 6.01 9.60 2.80
N ALA A 56 5.42 8.45 2.49
CA ALA A 56 5.12 8.05 1.13
C ALA A 56 3.75 8.62 0.74
N ASN A 57 3.68 9.28 -0.41
CA ASN A 57 2.43 9.77 -0.98
C ASN A 57 2.20 9.08 -2.33
N LEU A 58 1.02 8.51 -2.50
CA LEU A 58 0.64 7.75 -3.67
C LEU A 58 -0.66 8.29 -4.24
N VAL A 59 -0.75 8.29 -5.57
CA VAL A 59 -2.00 8.49 -6.30
C VAL A 59 -2.32 7.18 -7.01
N ILE A 60 -3.50 6.64 -6.74
CA ILE A 60 -3.92 5.32 -7.20
C ILE A 60 -5.17 5.49 -8.05
N TRP A 61 -5.07 5.15 -9.33
CA TRP A 61 -6.20 5.09 -10.24
C TRP A 61 -6.64 3.64 -10.43
N LYS A 62 -7.95 3.39 -10.38
CA LYS A 62 -8.53 2.05 -10.47
C LYS A 62 -9.53 2.00 -11.61
N SER A 63 -9.37 1.06 -12.54
CA SER A 63 -10.25 0.95 -13.70
C SER A 63 -11.65 0.44 -13.35
N SER A 64 -11.79 -0.47 -12.37
CA SER A 64 -13.06 -1.05 -11.90
C SER A 64 -14.14 -0.01 -11.57
N THR A 65 -13.71 1.14 -11.08
CA THR A 65 -14.59 2.20 -10.55
C THR A 65 -14.29 3.56 -11.15
N ALA A 66 -13.32 3.65 -12.07
CA ALA A 66 -12.82 4.91 -12.63
C ALA A 66 -12.49 5.97 -11.56
N THR A 67 -12.04 5.54 -10.37
CA THR A 67 -11.73 6.44 -9.24
C THR A 67 -10.23 6.62 -9.07
N THR A 68 -9.84 7.81 -8.62
CA THR A 68 -8.49 8.14 -8.20
C THR A 68 -8.47 8.44 -6.71
N ILE A 69 -7.68 7.70 -5.93
CA ILE A 69 -7.55 7.91 -4.49
C ILE A 69 -6.12 8.30 -4.12
N PRO A 70 -5.93 9.37 -3.32
CA PRO A 70 -4.65 9.64 -2.71
C PRO A 70 -4.48 8.77 -1.45
N ILE A 71 -3.27 8.22 -1.27
CA ILE A 71 -2.89 7.50 -0.04
C ILE A 71 -1.59 8.09 0.49
N THR A 72 -1.58 8.43 1.78
CA THR A 72 -0.38 8.84 2.51
C THR A 72 -0.04 7.79 3.57
N LEU A 73 1.21 7.31 3.54
CA LEU A 73 1.78 6.41 4.55
C LEU A 73 2.88 7.15 5.28
N GLY A 74 2.74 7.33 6.60
CA GLY A 74 3.64 8.16 7.41
C GLY A 74 4.16 7.43 8.65
N PRO A 75 5.03 6.41 8.51
CA PRO A 75 5.49 5.62 9.65
C PRO A 75 6.24 6.40 10.73
N ALA A 76 6.85 7.55 10.40
CA ALA A 76 7.53 8.41 11.36
C ALA A 76 6.69 9.65 11.78
N GLU A 77 5.45 9.75 11.30
CA GLU A 77 4.59 10.88 11.65
C GLU A 77 3.79 10.61 12.93
N HIS A 78 3.77 11.61 13.80
CA HIS A 78 3.03 11.58 15.06
C HIS A 78 1.68 12.29 14.88
N ASN A 79 0.57 11.58 15.12
CA ASN A 79 -0.75 12.21 15.21
C ASN A 79 -1.02 12.80 16.60
N ALA A 80 0.03 13.27 17.27
CA ALA A 80 -0.07 13.91 18.59
C ALA A 80 -0.27 15.42 18.43
N PHE A 81 -1.11 15.99 19.29
CA PHE A 81 -1.06 17.42 19.52
C PHE A 81 0.27 17.76 20.22
N LYS A 82 1.06 18.65 19.61
CA LYS A 82 2.29 19.17 20.21
C LYS A 82 1.90 19.91 21.50
N ALA A 83 2.26 19.35 22.66
CA ALA A 83 1.86 19.71 24.04
C ALA A 83 0.70 18.90 24.68
N GLY A 84 0.24 17.81 24.06
CA GLY A 84 -1.07 17.24 24.39
C GLY A 84 -2.17 18.19 23.92
N ALA A 85 -3.45 17.81 23.94
CA ALA A 85 -4.46 18.86 23.80
C ALA A 85 -4.16 19.86 24.93
N ALA A 86 -3.96 21.14 24.62
CA ALA A 86 -3.68 22.20 25.59
C ALA A 86 -4.84 22.45 26.59
N GLY A 87 -5.68 21.43 26.81
CA GLY A 87 -6.75 21.30 27.78
C GLY A 87 -7.08 19.85 28.17
N ALA A 88 -6.30 18.82 27.78
CA ALA A 88 -6.62 17.41 28.08
C ALA A 88 -6.61 17.07 29.58
N LYS A 89 -5.78 17.78 30.38
CA LYS A 89 -5.86 17.67 31.84
C LYS A 89 -7.21 18.15 32.40
N PHE A 90 -7.92 19.04 31.69
CA PHE A 90 -9.20 19.61 32.11
C PHE A 90 -10.41 18.87 31.53
N ALA A 91 -10.27 18.21 30.38
CA ALA A 91 -11.39 17.55 29.69
C ALA A 91 -11.51 16.04 29.98
N GLY A 92 -10.58 15.42 30.71
CA GLY A 92 -10.62 13.98 31.05
C GLY A 92 -10.52 13.04 29.83
N ILE A 93 -10.11 13.56 28.67
CA ILE A 93 -10.03 12.80 27.43
C ILE A 93 -8.74 11.98 27.42
N ARG A 94 -8.86 10.67 27.20
CA ARG A 94 -7.71 9.77 27.05
C ARG A 94 -6.80 10.18 25.89
N ASN A 95 -5.51 9.90 26.00
CA ASN A 95 -4.57 10.14 24.91
C ASN A 95 -4.90 9.23 23.70
N PHE A 96 -5.14 9.82 22.54
CA PHE A 96 -5.39 9.14 21.26
C PHE A 96 -4.17 9.15 20.32
N HIS A 97 -2.97 9.44 20.85
CA HIS A 97 -1.75 9.43 20.06
C HIS A 97 -1.50 8.05 19.43
N SER A 98 -1.22 8.08 18.13
CA SER A 98 -0.68 6.96 17.37
C SER A 98 0.22 7.46 16.26
N MET A 99 1.14 6.61 15.82
CA MET A 99 1.95 6.87 14.62
C MET A 99 1.14 6.60 13.36
N GLY A 100 1.50 7.26 12.26
CA GLY A 100 0.94 6.97 10.95
C GLY A 100 1.24 5.54 10.49
N ARG A 101 0.43 5.03 9.54
CA ARG A 101 0.57 3.66 9.05
C ARG A 101 1.75 3.56 8.09
N LYS A 102 2.58 2.51 8.25
CA LYS A 102 3.67 2.18 7.31
C LYS A 102 3.16 1.53 6.01
N LYS A 103 2.04 0.82 6.11
CA LYS A 103 1.54 -0.09 5.07
C LYS A 103 0.02 -0.03 4.99
N VAL A 104 -0.47 -0.13 3.76
CA VAL A 104 -1.89 -0.38 3.47
C VAL A 104 -2.01 -1.56 2.51
N VAL A 105 -3.13 -2.27 2.62
CA VAL A 105 -3.47 -3.39 1.75
C VAL A 105 -4.82 -3.06 1.12
N LEU A 106 -4.85 -3.01 -0.20
CA LEU A 106 -6.07 -2.91 -1.00
C LEU A 106 -6.48 -4.32 -1.41
N MET A 107 -7.78 -4.62 -1.37
CA MET A 107 -8.32 -5.94 -1.62
C MET A 107 -9.37 -5.85 -2.72
N GLY A 108 -9.38 -6.83 -3.62
CA GLY A 108 -10.42 -6.95 -4.63
C GLY A 108 -11.76 -7.28 -3.98
N GLN A 109 -12.84 -6.78 -4.56
CA GLN A 109 -14.19 -7.06 -4.09
C GLN A 109 -14.95 -7.88 -5.13
N THR A 110 -15.62 -8.94 -4.69
CA THR A 110 -16.35 -9.84 -5.59
C THR A 110 -17.79 -9.39 -5.83
N ASN A 111 -18.36 -8.58 -4.94
CA ASN A 111 -19.74 -8.11 -5.02
C ASN A 111 -19.78 -6.59 -4.92
N PHE A 112 -20.41 -5.93 -5.88
CA PHE A 112 -20.80 -4.53 -5.77
C PHE A 112 -21.93 -4.42 -4.73
N SER A 113 -21.61 -4.06 -3.48
CA SER A 113 -22.62 -3.93 -2.43
C SER A 113 -22.73 -2.48 -1.97
N ARG A 114 -23.86 -1.85 -2.32
CA ARG A 114 -24.41 -0.62 -1.69
C ARG A 114 -23.39 0.53 -1.49
N GLY A 115 -22.46 0.72 -2.41
CA GLY A 115 -21.51 1.83 -2.41
C GLY A 115 -20.13 1.54 -1.81
N ASP A 116 -19.81 0.29 -1.46
CA ASP A 116 -18.47 -0.08 -0.96
C ASP A 116 -17.40 -0.27 -2.06
N SER A 117 -17.81 -0.25 -3.33
CA SER A 117 -16.99 -0.53 -4.51
C SER A 117 -15.78 0.39 -4.70
N ILE A 118 -15.71 1.49 -3.96
CA ILE A 118 -14.53 2.37 -3.95
C ILE A 118 -13.25 1.63 -3.52
N GLY A 119 -13.37 0.48 -2.85
CA GLY A 119 -12.25 -0.39 -2.51
C GLY A 119 -11.81 -1.32 -3.64
N ASP A 120 -12.62 -1.54 -4.67
CA ASP A 120 -12.37 -2.59 -5.64
C ASP A 120 -11.15 -2.30 -6.53
N ILE A 121 -10.28 -3.30 -6.61
CA ILE A 121 -9.04 -3.31 -7.41
C ILE A 121 -9.08 -4.37 -8.51
N SER A 122 -10.25 -4.95 -8.80
CA SER A 122 -10.44 -5.78 -9.99
C SER A 122 -10.08 -4.97 -11.26
N GLY A 123 -9.39 -5.57 -12.23
CA GLY A 123 -8.89 -4.86 -13.40
C GLY A 123 -7.55 -4.14 -13.22
N GLU A 124 -7.36 -3.04 -13.95
CA GLU A 124 -6.11 -2.28 -13.97
C GLU A 124 -6.06 -1.28 -12.81
N VAL A 125 -4.98 -1.33 -12.04
CA VAL A 125 -4.67 -0.36 -10.99
C VAL A 125 -3.32 0.29 -11.29
N ARG A 126 -3.35 1.60 -11.53
CA ARG A 126 -2.17 2.42 -11.80
C ARG A 126 -1.76 3.15 -10.53
N ILE A 127 -0.54 2.93 -10.09
CA ILE A 127 -0.01 3.44 -8.83
C ILE A 127 1.13 4.39 -9.17
N THR A 128 1.02 5.64 -8.74
CA THR A 128 2.05 6.66 -8.94
C THR A 128 2.56 7.12 -7.58
N ASN A 129 3.87 7.06 -7.38
CA ASN A 129 4.51 7.64 -6.20
C ASN A 129 4.71 9.14 -6.43
N THR A 130 3.93 9.97 -5.77
CA THR A 130 4.03 11.44 -5.81
C THR A 130 4.75 12.00 -4.58
N GLY A 131 5.22 11.13 -3.69
CA GLY A 131 5.92 11.49 -2.47
C GLY A 131 7.41 11.72 -2.64
N THR A 132 8.11 11.81 -1.51
CA THR A 132 9.55 12.09 -1.44
C THR A 132 10.39 10.88 -1.05
N ILE A 133 9.75 9.76 -0.70
CA ILE A 133 10.41 8.50 -0.33
C ILE A 133 9.98 7.36 -1.25
N ASN A 134 10.68 6.24 -1.21
CA ASN A 134 10.35 5.09 -2.03
C ASN A 134 9.14 4.32 -1.48
N VAL A 135 8.43 3.60 -2.35
CA VAL A 135 7.32 2.72 -1.96
C VAL A 135 7.50 1.34 -2.54
N ASN A 136 7.44 0.32 -1.71
CA ASN A 136 7.40 -1.05 -2.16
C ASN A 136 5.96 -1.44 -2.50
N VAL A 137 5.77 -1.95 -3.72
CA VAL A 137 4.46 -2.35 -4.23
C VAL A 137 4.47 -3.85 -4.51
N THR A 138 3.45 -4.56 -4.03
CA THR A 138 3.26 -5.99 -4.30
C THR A 138 1.84 -6.22 -4.79
N CYS A 139 1.69 -6.79 -5.99
CA CYS A 139 0.43 -7.23 -6.56
C CYS A 139 0.31 -8.76 -6.36
N GLY A 140 -0.73 -9.22 -5.69
CA GLY A 140 -1.08 -10.64 -5.55
C GLY A 140 -2.57 -10.87 -5.73
#